data_AF-A0AAW1KGJ9-F1
#
_entry.id   AF-A0AAW1KGJ9-F1
#
_cell.length_a   1.000
_cell.length_b   1.000
_cell.length_c   1.000
_cell.angle_alpha   90.00
_cell.angle_beta   90.00
_cell.angle_gamma   90.00
#
_symmetry.space_group_name_H-M   'P 1'
#
loop_
_entity.id
_entity.type
_entity.pdbx_description
1 polymer ?
#
loop_
_entity_poly.entity_id
_entity_poly.type
_entity_poly.pdbx_seq_one_letter_code
_entity_poly.pdbx_strand_id
1 'polypeptide(L)'
;MLKKSVIKELLKNGADVCIYARKNISSSIFHLKYAIKDYNTGFSAMCCGSLNWTNAAFLNNYENILFTTNEKIIDEYHRNYESSFSYVKTCMENDLFLPILDLLS
;
A
#
# COMPACT_ATOMS: atom_id res chain seq x y z
N MET A 1 -6.52 -9.95 -4.14
CA MET A 1 -5.07 -9.96 -3.84
C MET A 1 -4.33 -9.41 -5.05
N LEU A 2 -3.37 -8.48 -4.86
CA LEU A 2 -2.58 -7.95 -5.96
C LEU A 2 -1.84 -9.11 -6.65
N LYS A 3 -1.84 -9.17 -7.98
CA LYS A 3 -1.17 -10.25 -8.70
C LYS A 3 0.34 -10.12 -8.54
N LYS A 4 1.05 -11.24 -8.39
CA LYS A 4 2.53 -11.28 -8.37
C LYS A 4 3.15 -10.55 -9.57
N SER A 5 2.51 -10.62 -10.74
CA SER A 5 2.96 -9.92 -11.96
C SER A 5 3.04 -8.40 -11.79
N VAL A 6 2.09 -7.79 -11.10
CA VAL A 6 2.07 -6.34 -10.85
C VAL A 6 3.21 -5.95 -9.93
N ILE A 7 3.46 -6.74 -8.88
CA ILE A 7 4.58 -6.51 -7.96
C ILE A 7 5.92 -6.58 -8.71
N LYS A 8 6.11 -7.61 -9.54
CA LYS A 8 7.32 -7.75 -10.37
C LYS A 8 7.51 -6.54 -11.29
N GLU A 9 6.43 -6.05 -11.90
CA GLU A 9 6.47 -4.90 -12.78
C GLU A 9 6.81 -3.59 -12.04
N LEU A 10 6.24 -3.36 -10.85
CA LEU A 10 6.59 -2.22 -10.00
C LEU A 10 8.07 -2.24 -9.62
N LEU A 11 8.58 -3.38 -9.15
CA LEU A 11 9.99 -3.55 -8.79
C LEU A 11 10.90 -3.33 -10.00
N LYS A 12 10.55 -3.90 -11.17
CA LYS A 12 11.31 -3.73 -12.42
C LYS A 12 11.42 -2.25 -12.83
N ASN A 13 10.38 -1.45 -12.56
CA ASN A 13 10.34 -0.03 -12.88
C ASN A 13 10.89 0.86 -11.74
N GLY A 14 11.53 0.28 -10.72
CA GLY A 14 12.23 1.02 -9.68
C GLY A 14 11.36 1.53 -8.52
N ALA A 15 10.12 1.04 -8.39
CA ALA A 15 9.30 1.35 -7.23
C ALA A 15 9.85 0.61 -5.99
N ASP A 16 9.91 1.31 -4.84
CA ASP A 16 10.13 0.66 -3.54
C ASP A 16 8.83 -0.02 -3.09
N VAL A 17 8.85 -1.35 -2.95
CA VAL A 17 7.65 -2.15 -2.68
C VAL A 17 7.84 -2.94 -1.39
N CYS A 18 6.97 -2.66 -0.42
CA CYS A 18 6.85 -3.46 0.81
C CYS A 18 5.65 -4.40 0.74
N ILE A 19 5.82 -5.64 1.20
CA ILE A 19 4.78 -6.68 1.22
C ILE A 19 4.66 -7.21 2.64
N TYR A 20 3.51 -6.99 3.25
CA TYR A 20 3.17 -7.61 4.52
C TYR A 20 2.50 -8.97 4.29
N ALA A 21 3.23 -10.06 4.53
CA ALA A 21 2.71 -11.42 4.46
C ALA A 21 3.27 -12.25 5.62
N ARG A 22 2.48 -12.46 6.67
CA ARG A 22 2.87 -13.26 7.83
C ARG A 22 2.16 -14.61 7.82
N LYS A 23 2.91 -15.71 7.92
CA LYS A 23 2.35 -17.07 7.95
C LYS A 23 1.88 -17.40 9.38
N ASN A 24 0.63 -17.84 9.52
CA ASN A 24 0.11 -18.60 10.68
C ASN A 24 0.10 -17.94 12.07
N ILE A 25 0.01 -16.63 12.19
CA ILE A 25 -0.35 -15.98 13.47
C ILE A 25 -1.63 -15.20 13.21
N SER A 26 -2.56 -15.19 14.17
CA SER A 26 -3.78 -14.36 14.23
C SER A 26 -3.42 -12.87 14.13
N SER A 27 -2.99 -12.46 12.95
CA SER A 27 -2.36 -11.19 12.69
C SER A 27 -3.40 -10.25 12.11
N SER A 28 -3.36 -9.03 12.61
CA SER A 28 -4.17 -7.93 12.10
C SER A 28 -3.85 -7.72 10.61
N ILE A 29 -4.89 -7.50 9.80
CA ILE A 29 -4.76 -7.26 8.36
C ILE A 29 -4.45 -5.78 8.10
N PHE A 30 -3.54 -5.50 7.16
CA PHE A 30 -3.36 -4.15 6.62
C PHE A 30 -4.46 -3.90 5.56
N HIS A 31 -5.59 -3.34 5.97
CA HIS A 31 -6.80 -3.22 5.14
C HIS A 31 -7.10 -1.78 4.67
N LEU A 32 -6.14 -0.88 4.82
CA LEU A 32 -6.25 0.50 4.37
C LEU A 32 -6.09 0.60 2.85
N LYS A 33 -6.84 1.50 2.23
CA LYS A 33 -6.84 1.74 0.79
C LYS A 33 -6.78 3.24 0.58
N TYR A 34 -5.58 3.74 0.37
CA TYR A 34 -5.33 5.15 0.13
C TYR A 34 -4.10 5.32 -0.77
N ALA A 35 -4.00 6.49 -1.38
CA ALA A 35 -2.80 6.96 -2.03
C ALA A 35 -2.61 8.45 -1.77
N ILE A 36 -1.36 8.85 -1.63
CA ILE A 36 -0.94 10.25 -1.47
C ILE A 36 -0.07 10.58 -2.68
N LYS A 37 -0.30 11.75 -3.27
CA LYS A 37 0.45 12.27 -4.40
C LYS A 37 1.07 13.62 -4.04
N ASP A 38 2.32 13.80 -4.45
CA ASP A 38 3.10 15.04 -4.28
C ASP A 38 3.08 15.58 -2.83
N TYR A 39 3.24 14.71 -1.84
CA TYR A 39 3.25 15.09 -0.42
C TYR A 39 4.29 16.20 -0.14
N ASN A 40 3.94 17.11 0.77
CA ASN A 40 4.77 18.26 1.15
C ASN A 40 5.13 19.18 -0.04
N THR A 41 4.25 19.21 -1.05
CA THR A 41 4.28 20.20 -2.11
C THR A 41 2.99 21.04 -2.07
N GLY A 42 2.99 22.18 -2.77
CA GLY A 42 1.78 22.99 -2.96
C GLY A 42 0.66 22.32 -3.78
N PHE A 43 0.86 21.08 -4.23
CA PHE A 43 -0.10 20.29 -5.01
C PHE A 43 -0.44 18.95 -4.34
N SER A 44 -0.23 18.85 -3.02
CA SER A 44 -0.52 17.65 -2.25
C SER A 44 -1.98 17.24 -2.40
N ALA A 45 -2.21 15.98 -2.78
CA ALA A 45 -3.53 15.40 -2.93
C ALA A 45 -3.53 13.97 -2.43
N MET A 46 -4.68 13.50 -1.96
CA MET A 46 -4.84 12.09 -1.59
C MET A 46 -6.20 11.56 -1.98
N CYS A 47 -6.28 10.23 -2.07
CA CYS A 47 -7.54 9.52 -2.08
C CYS A 47 -7.57 8.42 -1.02
N CYS A 48 -8.76 8.14 -0.49
CA CYS A 48 -8.98 7.01 0.43
C CYS A 48 -10.43 6.51 0.34
N GLY A 49 -10.69 5.27 0.77
CA GLY A 49 -12.05 4.74 0.79
C GLY A 49 -12.15 3.22 0.97
N SER A 50 -13.29 2.66 0.58
CA SER A 50 -13.52 1.21 0.60
C SER A 50 -12.93 0.50 -0.62
N LEU A 51 -12.70 1.26 -1.71
CA LEU A 51 -12.32 0.77 -3.02
C LEU A 51 -10.93 0.11 -3.04
N ASN A 52 -10.88 -1.19 -3.33
CA ASN A 52 -9.64 -1.90 -3.68
C ASN A 52 -9.23 -1.54 -5.11
N TRP A 53 -7.94 -1.47 -5.43
CA TRP A 53 -7.48 -1.22 -6.81
C TRP A 53 -7.62 -2.46 -7.69
N THR A 54 -8.85 -2.78 -8.06
CA THR A 54 -9.23 -3.96 -8.85
C THR A 54 -10.37 -3.61 -9.80
N ASN A 55 -10.42 -4.25 -10.98
CA ASN A 55 -11.48 -4.00 -11.98
C ASN A 55 -12.89 -4.17 -11.39
N ALA A 56 -13.10 -5.17 -10.53
CA ALA A 56 -14.42 -5.39 -9.92
C ALA A 56 -14.82 -4.25 -8.99
N ALA A 57 -13.89 -3.71 -8.19
CA ALA A 57 -14.19 -2.58 -7.31
C ALA A 57 -14.47 -1.28 -8.09
N PHE A 58 -13.86 -1.10 -9.27
CA PHE A 58 -14.14 0.05 -10.14
C PHE A 58 -15.43 -0.09 -10.96
N LEU A 59 -15.82 -1.30 -11.34
CA LEU A 59 -16.86 -1.52 -12.36
C LEU A 59 -18.11 -2.25 -11.86
N ASN A 60 -18.01 -3.03 -10.79
CA ASN A 60 -19.04 -3.99 -10.39
C ASN A 60 -19.55 -3.79 -8.96
N ASN A 61 -18.70 -3.33 -8.04
CA ASN A 61 -19.06 -3.20 -6.63
C ASN A 61 -19.57 -1.79 -6.31
N TYR A 62 -20.44 -1.70 -5.30
CA TYR A 62 -20.75 -0.43 -4.65
C TYR A 62 -19.61 -0.08 -3.69
N GLU A 63 -18.74 0.82 -4.12
CA GLU A 63 -17.57 1.28 -3.37
C GLU A 63 -17.59 2.80 -3.28
N ASN A 64 -16.86 3.35 -2.31
CA ASN A 64 -16.60 4.78 -2.22
C ASN A 64 -15.11 5.11 -2.33
N ILE A 65 -14.83 6.27 -2.90
CA ILE A 65 -13.51 6.90 -2.90
C ILE A 65 -13.69 8.40 -2.64
N LEU A 66 -12.97 8.91 -1.66
CA LEU A 66 -12.86 10.34 -1.37
C LEU A 66 -11.56 10.85 -1.97
N PHE A 67 -11.61 12.00 -2.63
CA PHE A 67 -10.44 12.78 -3.01
C PHE A 67 -10.38 14.05 -2.16
N THR A 68 -9.21 14.41 -1.66
CA THR A 68 -9.04 15.61 -0.83
C THR A 68 -7.65 16.22 -1.00
N THR A 69 -7.58 17.54 -0.88
CA THR A 69 -6.36 18.35 -0.76
C THR A 69 -6.23 18.96 0.63
N ASN A 70 -7.01 18.48 1.61
CA ASN A 70 -6.91 18.95 2.98
C ASN A 70 -5.60 18.47 3.61
N GLU A 71 -4.67 19.41 3.80
CA GLU A 71 -3.31 19.16 4.30
C GLU A 71 -3.31 18.38 5.62
N LYS A 72 -4.18 18.71 6.57
CA LYS A 72 -4.23 18.01 7.86
C LYS A 72 -4.57 16.53 7.72
N ILE A 73 -5.49 16.19 6.81
CA ILE A 73 -5.85 14.80 6.53
C ILE A 73 -4.68 14.09 5.83
N ILE A 74 -4.08 14.75 4.83
CA ILE A 74 -2.93 14.22 4.11
C ILE A 74 -1.78 13.90 5.06
N ASP A 75 -1.48 14.80 6.01
CA ASP A 75 -0.41 14.65 6.98
C ASP A 75 -0.61 13.43 7.89
N GLU A 76 -1.85 13.18 8.34
CA GLU A 76 -2.15 11.98 9.16
C GLU A 76 -1.95 10.69 8.38
N TYR A 77 -2.42 10.64 7.13
CA TYR A 77 -2.23 9.46 6.29
C TYR A 77 -0.76 9.27 5.89
N HIS A 78 0.00 10.35 5.71
CA HIS A 78 1.43 10.27 5.44
C HIS A 78 2.19 9.74 6.67
N ARG A 79 1.87 10.21 7.88
CA ARG A 79 2.43 9.63 9.13
C ARG A 79 2.14 8.15 9.25
N ASN A 80 0.90 7.73 8.95
CA ASN A 80 0.54 6.31 8.95
C ASN A 80 1.35 5.52 7.91
N TYR A 81 1.51 6.06 6.69
CA TYR A 81 2.33 5.46 5.64
C TYR A 81 3.77 5.25 6.11
N GLU A 82 4.44 6.31 6.56
CA GLU A 82 5.86 6.24 6.98
C GLU A 82 6.08 5.21 8.10
N SER A 83 5.20 5.21 9.10
CA SER A 83 5.27 4.25 10.21
C SER A 83 5.03 2.81 9.74
N SER A 84 4.02 2.59 8.91
CA SER A 84 3.67 1.25 8.43
C SER A 84 4.72 0.72 7.46
N PHE A 85 5.19 1.55 6.53
CA PHE A 85 6.19 1.20 5.54
C PHE A 85 7.52 0.85 6.21
N SER A 86 8.00 1.68 7.13
CA SER A 86 9.23 1.42 7.89
C SER A 86 9.13 0.13 8.70
N TYR A 87 7.99 -0.12 9.35
CA TYR A 87 7.75 -1.36 10.09
C TYR A 87 7.80 -2.59 9.17
N VAL A 88 7.06 -2.58 8.05
CA VAL A 88 7.01 -3.72 7.13
C VAL A 88 8.37 -3.94 6.47
N LYS A 89 9.08 -2.87 6.09
CA LYS A 89 10.44 -2.96 5.53
C LYS A 89 11.41 -3.61 6.52
N THR A 90 11.36 -3.19 7.78
CA THR A 90 12.15 -3.80 8.86
C THR A 90 11.80 -5.29 9.03
N CYS A 91 10.52 -5.66 8.97
CA CYS A 91 10.13 -7.06 9.01
C CYS A 91 10.67 -7.85 7.80
N MET A 92 10.60 -7.28 6.59
CA MET A 92 11.11 -7.89 5.36
C MET A 92 12.61 -8.12 5.38
N GLU A 93 13.39 -7.20 5.97
CA GLU A 93 14.85 -7.33 6.07
C GLU A 93 15.28 -8.35 7.12
N ASN A 94 14.48 -8.56 8.17
CA ASN A 94 14.83 -9.41 9.30
C ASN A 94 14.16 -10.79 9.31
N ASP A 95 13.12 -11.01 8.51
CA ASP A 95 12.39 -12.28 8.44
C ASP A 95 12.94 -13.15 7.29
N LEU A 96 13.74 -14.16 7.66
CA LEU A 96 14.34 -15.14 6.73
C LEU A 96 13.29 -15.91 5.89
N PHE A 97 12.01 -15.84 6.28
CA PHE A 97 10.90 -16.56 5.66
C PHE A 97 9.92 -15.67 4.90
N LEU A 98 10.15 -14.34 4.84
CA LEU A 98 9.39 -13.49 3.92
C LEU A 98 9.86 -13.84 2.49
N PRO A 99 8.97 -14.40 1.64
CA PRO A 99 9.36 -15.03 0.38
C PRO A 99 9.56 -13.96 -0.70
N ILE A 100 10.41 -12.97 -0.44
CA ILE A 100 10.87 -12.00 -1.45
C ILE A 100 11.53 -12.78 -2.59
N LEU A 101 12.30 -13.83 -2.27
CA LEU A 101 12.91 -14.72 -3.25
C LEU A 101 11.88 -15.49 -4.13
N ASP A 102 10.71 -15.89 -3.61
CA ASP A 102 9.64 -16.55 -4.42
C ASP A 102 8.73 -15.54 -5.17
N LEU A 103 8.93 -14.25 -4.92
CA LEU A 103 8.28 -13.16 -5.64
C LEU A 103 9.20 -12.58 -6.73
N LEU A 104 10.52 -12.75 -6.60
CA LEU A 104 11.55 -12.33 -7.54
C LEU A 104 11.97 -13.43 -8.54
N SER A 105 11.79 -14.71 -8.21
CA SER A 105 11.85 -15.83 -9.17
C SER A 105 10.59 -15.92 -10.03
#